data_AF-A0A9D2TTL3-F1
#
_entry.id   AF-A0A9D2TTL3-F1
#
_cell.length_a   1.000
_cell.length_b   1.000
_cell.length_c   1.000
_cell.angle_alpha   90.00
_cell.angle_beta   90.00
_cell.angle_gamma   90.00
#
_symmetry.space_group_name_H-M   'P 1'
#
loop_
_entity.id
_entity.type
_entity.pdbx_description
1 polymer ?
#
loop_
_entity_poly.entity_id
_entity_poly.type
_entity_poly.pdbx_seq_one_letter_code
_entity_poly.pdbx_strand_id
1 'polypeptide(L)'
;MILKVAMPGKIQFKIIRRDPGFLLPGQGDIHYIGGAEVLPPPLEADKESEIIGDLGTEYENEAKSVLIEHNLRLVVYIAKKFDNTGVGVEDLISIGTIGLIKSINTFKPDKNIKLATYASRCIENEILMYLRRNSKTRMEVSIDEPLNVDWDG
;
A
#
# COMPACT_ATOMS: atom_id res chain seq x y z
N MET A 1 -22.17 -25.18 -28.05
CA MET A 1 -22.02 -25.85 -29.35
C MET A 1 -20.90 -26.89 -29.24
N ILE A 2 -21.22 -28.19 -29.30
CA ILE A 2 -20.25 -29.28 -29.12
C ILE A 2 -19.78 -29.72 -30.51
N LEU A 3 -18.49 -29.58 -30.82
CA LEU A 3 -17.91 -30.13 -32.04
C LEU A 3 -17.40 -31.55 -31.74
N LYS A 4 -18.07 -32.58 -32.25
CA LYS A 4 -17.60 -33.97 -32.16
C LYS A 4 -16.78 -34.29 -33.40
N VAL A 5 -15.48 -34.51 -33.24
CA VAL A 5 -14.62 -35.14 -34.25
C VAL A 5 -14.37 -36.57 -33.77
N ALA A 6 -14.81 -37.57 -34.56
CA ALA A 6 -14.62 -38.98 -34.26
C ALA A 6 -13.48 -39.53 -35.12
N MET A 7 -12.43 -40.05 -34.49
CA MET A 7 -11.40 -40.87 -35.12
C MET A 7 -11.39 -42.25 -34.44
N PRO A 8 -11.26 -43.35 -35.19
CA PRO A 8 -11.31 -44.69 -34.62
C PRO A 8 -9.98 -45.02 -33.94
N GLY A 9 -10.02 -45.38 -32.65
CA GLY A 9 -8.95 -46.14 -31.99
C GLY A 9 -8.19 -45.50 -30.84
N LYS A 10 -8.30 -44.19 -30.53
CA LYS A 10 -7.65 -43.59 -29.34
C LYS A 10 -8.43 -42.41 -28.76
N ILE A 11 -8.72 -42.50 -27.45
CA ILE A 11 -9.03 -41.46 -26.44
C ILE A 11 -10.00 -40.33 -26.87
N GLN A 12 -11.20 -40.32 -26.27
CA GLN A 12 -12.15 -39.20 -26.40
C GLN A 12 -11.68 -37.98 -25.60
N PHE A 13 -11.15 -36.95 -26.27
CA PHE A 13 -10.94 -35.64 -25.66
C PHE A 13 -12.25 -34.83 -25.68
N LYS A 14 -12.90 -34.68 -24.53
CA LYS A 14 -13.95 -33.67 -24.34
C LYS A 14 -13.29 -32.32 -24.09
N ILE A 15 -13.17 -31.51 -25.14
CA ILE A 15 -12.80 -30.10 -25.00
C ILE A 15 -14.02 -29.34 -24.50
N ILE A 16 -14.07 -29.09 -23.19
CA ILE A 16 -14.98 -28.12 -22.59
C ILE A 16 -14.42 -26.74 -22.96
N ARG A 17 -15.12 -26.00 -23.82
CA ARG A 17 -14.82 -24.57 -24.00
C ARG A 17 -15.02 -23.90 -22.64
N ARG A 18 -13.94 -23.43 -22.02
CA ARG A 18 -14.00 -22.57 -20.83
C ARG A 18 -14.83 -21.35 -21.18
N ASP A 19 -15.92 -21.13 -20.45
CA ASP A 19 -16.59 -19.84 -20.42
C ASP A 19 -15.56 -18.76 -20.02
N PRO A 20 -15.43 -17.65 -20.78
CA PRO A 20 -14.47 -16.60 -20.49
C PRO A 20 -14.81 -15.79 -19.22
N GLY A 21 -15.90 -16.11 -18.51
CA GLY A 21 -16.34 -15.41 -17.30
C GLY A 21 -15.81 -15.96 -15.97
N PHE A 22 -15.04 -17.05 -15.96
CA PHE A 22 -14.54 -17.67 -14.71
C PHE A 22 -13.12 -17.21 -14.32
N LEU A 23 -12.46 -16.40 -15.14
CA LEU A 23 -11.08 -15.92 -14.95
C LEU A 23 -11.01 -14.40 -14.74
N LEU A 24 -11.98 -13.80 -14.06
CA LEU A 24 -11.73 -12.51 -13.44
C LEU A 24 -10.79 -12.78 -12.26
N PRO A 25 -9.58 -12.19 -12.20
CA PRO A 25 -8.83 -12.20 -10.96
C PRO A 25 -9.70 -11.45 -9.95
N GLY A 26 -10.20 -12.16 -8.94
CA GLY A 26 -10.80 -11.53 -7.79
C GLY A 26 -9.79 -10.55 -7.21
N GLN A 27 -10.26 -9.34 -6.90
CA GLN A 27 -9.68 -8.33 -6.01
C GLN A 27 -8.39 -8.83 -5.33
N GLY A 28 -7.26 -8.62 -6.00
CA GLY A 28 -5.97 -9.12 -5.54
C GLY A 28 -5.40 -8.13 -4.54
N ASP A 29 -5.08 -8.60 -3.34
CA ASP A 29 -4.40 -7.80 -2.33
C ASP A 29 -3.09 -7.23 -2.91
N ILE A 30 -2.86 -5.93 -2.73
CA ILE A 30 -1.60 -5.30 -3.17
C ILE A 30 -0.51 -5.66 -2.18
N HIS A 31 0.45 -6.46 -2.62
CA HIS A 31 1.63 -6.82 -1.85
C HIS A 31 2.84 -6.02 -2.34
N TYR A 32 3.63 -5.51 -1.40
CA TYR A 32 4.94 -4.94 -1.67
C TYR A 32 5.98 -5.76 -0.91
N ILE A 33 6.69 -6.64 -1.63
CA ILE A 33 7.77 -7.47 -1.06
C ILE A 33 9.00 -7.29 -1.93
N GLY A 34 9.82 -6.27 -1.63
CA GLY A 34 11.21 -6.09 -2.09
C GLY A 34 11.57 -6.35 -3.57
N GLY A 35 10.58 -6.49 -4.46
CA GLY A 35 10.71 -7.27 -5.70
C GLY A 35 10.12 -6.58 -6.92
N ALA A 36 10.21 -7.26 -8.07
CA ALA A 36 9.86 -6.77 -9.41
C ALA A 36 8.34 -6.57 -9.66
N GLU A 37 7.50 -6.66 -8.62
CA GLU A 37 6.07 -6.39 -8.74
C GLU A 37 5.83 -4.89 -8.92
N VAL A 38 5.22 -4.56 -10.05
CA VAL A 38 5.01 -3.18 -10.46
C VAL A 38 3.76 -2.66 -9.75
N LEU A 39 3.97 -1.84 -8.72
CA LEU A 39 2.90 -1.04 -8.11
C LEU A 39 2.09 -0.32 -9.20
N PRO A 40 0.75 -0.23 -9.04
CA PRO A 40 -0.12 0.33 -10.05
C PRO A 40 0.32 1.75 -10.41
N PRO A 41 0.24 2.13 -11.69
CA PRO A 41 0.59 3.47 -12.11
C PRO A 41 -0.35 4.50 -11.45
N PRO A 42 0.07 5.76 -11.30
CA PRO A 42 -0.81 6.84 -10.87
C PRO A 42 -2.05 6.94 -11.76
N LEU A 43 -3.16 7.38 -11.18
CA LEU A 43 -4.37 7.67 -11.94
C LEU A 43 -4.16 8.86 -12.88
N GLU A 44 -4.90 8.85 -13.99
CA GLU A 44 -5.04 10.03 -14.84
C GLU A 44 -5.77 11.15 -14.08
N ALA A 45 -5.41 12.41 -14.35
CA ALA A 45 -5.91 13.56 -13.59
C ALA A 45 -7.45 13.67 -13.59
N ASP A 46 -8.10 13.35 -14.71
CA ASP A 46 -9.55 13.39 -14.83
C ASP A 46 -10.22 12.33 -13.94
N LYS A 47 -9.68 11.09 -13.97
CA LYS A 47 -10.16 9.99 -13.12
C LYS A 47 -9.88 10.23 -11.65
N GLU A 48 -8.71 10.79 -11.32
CA GLU A 48 -8.39 11.16 -9.94
C GLU A 48 -9.40 12.19 -9.40
N SER A 49 -9.79 13.16 -10.23
CA SER A 49 -10.77 14.18 -9.85
C SER A 49 -12.19 13.60 -9.65
N GLU A 50 -12.58 12.64 -10.49
CA GLU A 50 -13.85 11.89 -10.35
C GLU A 50 -13.89 11.14 -9.02
N ILE A 51 -12.87 10.33 -8.73
CA ILE A 51 -12.78 9.53 -7.50
C ILE A 51 -12.68 10.41 -6.25
N ILE A 52 -12.00 11.55 -6.33
CA ILE A 52 -11.98 12.55 -5.26
C ILE A 52 -13.39 13.13 -5.02
N GLY A 53 -14.21 13.27 -6.06
CA GLY A 53 -15.59 13.72 -5.96
C GLY A 53 -16.48 12.75 -5.18
N ASP A 54 -16.15 11.46 -5.20
CA ASP A 54 -16.88 10.43 -4.46
C ASP A 54 -16.56 10.42 -2.95
N LEU A 55 -15.55 11.18 -2.51
CA LEU A 55 -15.22 11.34 -1.09
C LEU A 55 -16.36 12.07 -0.35
N GLY A 56 -16.95 11.39 0.63
CA GLY A 56 -18.11 11.87 1.39
C GLY A 56 -19.46 11.42 0.83
N THR A 57 -19.47 10.57 -0.19
CA THR A 57 -20.66 9.87 -0.70
C THR A 57 -20.74 8.45 -0.16
N GLU A 58 -21.73 7.66 -0.60
CA GLU A 58 -21.83 6.23 -0.26
C GLU A 58 -20.66 5.38 -0.79
N TYR A 59 -19.92 5.87 -1.80
CA TYR A 59 -18.77 5.19 -2.42
C TYR A 59 -17.42 5.57 -1.77
N GLU A 60 -17.43 6.31 -0.66
CA GLU A 60 -16.22 6.84 -0.03
C GLU A 60 -15.17 5.76 0.28
N ASN A 61 -15.59 4.58 0.73
CA ASN A 61 -14.67 3.50 1.08
C ASN A 61 -13.95 2.93 -0.15
N GLU A 62 -14.66 2.78 -1.27
CA GLU A 62 -14.10 2.29 -2.53
C GLU A 62 -13.15 3.34 -3.11
N ALA A 63 -13.57 4.62 -3.13
CA ALA A 63 -12.75 5.73 -3.56
C ALA A 63 -11.43 5.81 -2.77
N LYS A 64 -11.49 5.65 -1.43
CA LYS A 64 -10.29 5.60 -0.59
C LYS A 64 -9.36 4.46 -0.96
N SER A 65 -9.89 3.24 -1.18
CA SER A 65 -9.05 2.10 -1.57
C SER A 65 -8.30 2.40 -2.86
N VAL A 66 -9.03 2.84 -3.89
CA VAL A 66 -8.44 3.14 -5.20
C VAL A 66 -7.40 4.26 -5.09
N LEU A 67 -7.69 5.35 -4.36
CA LEU A 67 -6.72 6.43 -4.16
C LEU A 67 -5.47 5.97 -3.39
N ILE A 68 -5.62 5.10 -2.39
CA ILE A 68 -4.47 4.56 -1.64
C ILE A 68 -3.60 3.73 -2.58
N GLU A 69 -4.18 2.75 -3.27
CA GLU A 69 -3.49 1.79 -4.12
C GLU A 69 -2.66 2.47 -5.21
N HIS A 70 -3.26 3.41 -5.95
CA HIS A 70 -2.60 4.12 -7.04
C HIS A 70 -1.53 5.13 -6.58
N ASN A 71 -1.51 5.49 -5.29
CA ASN A 71 -0.53 6.42 -4.71
C ASN A 71 0.58 5.71 -3.91
N LEU A 72 0.59 4.37 -3.82
CA LEU A 72 1.65 3.63 -3.10
C LEU A 72 3.06 3.89 -3.67
N ARG A 73 3.20 4.13 -4.97
CA ARG A 73 4.48 4.48 -5.61
C ARG A 73 5.11 5.74 -5.02
N LEU A 74 4.26 6.72 -4.67
CA LEU A 74 4.70 7.96 -4.04
C LEU A 74 5.28 7.67 -2.65
N VAL A 75 4.65 6.77 -1.88
CA VAL A 75 5.13 6.36 -0.55
C VAL A 75 6.52 5.73 -0.67
N VAL A 76 6.71 4.77 -1.58
CA VAL A 76 8.01 4.12 -1.80
C VAL A 76 9.08 5.14 -2.18
N TYR A 77 8.76 6.07 -3.08
CA TYR A 77 9.68 7.12 -3.50
C TYR A 77 10.11 8.02 -2.33
N ILE A 78 9.18 8.39 -1.45
CA ILE A 78 9.49 9.24 -0.28
C ILE A 78 10.27 8.44 0.77
N ALA A 79 9.84 7.22 1.08
CA ALA A 79 10.49 6.36 2.07
C ALA A 79 11.96 6.10 1.76
N LYS A 80 12.31 5.90 0.47
CA LYS A 80 13.70 5.73 0.03
C LYS A 80 14.62 6.90 0.37
N LYS A 81 14.08 8.11 0.59
CA LYS A 81 14.89 9.27 1.02
C LYS A 81 15.39 9.12 2.47
N PHE A 82 14.76 8.25 3.26
CA PHE A 82 15.05 8.01 4.67
C PHE A 82 15.80 6.70 4.92
N ASP A 83 16.28 6.02 3.88
CA ASP A 83 16.96 4.72 3.97
C ASP A 83 18.23 4.76 4.88
N ASN A 84 18.93 5.90 4.88
CA ASN A 84 20.13 6.09 5.71
C ASN A 84 19.87 6.26 7.22
N THR A 85 18.64 6.10 7.70
CA THR A 85 18.28 6.29 9.12
C THR A 85 18.51 5.05 9.99
N GLY A 86 18.89 3.92 9.38
CA GLY A 86 19.07 2.64 10.07
C GLY A 86 17.77 1.90 10.38
N VAL A 87 16.63 2.42 9.91
CA VAL A 87 15.32 1.76 9.92
C VAL A 87 15.14 1.02 8.60
N GLY A 88 14.56 -0.18 8.61
CA GLY A 88 14.30 -0.94 7.39
C GLY A 88 13.38 -0.18 6.43
N VAL A 89 13.65 -0.26 5.13
CA VAL A 89 12.84 0.41 4.09
C VAL A 89 11.37 -0.04 4.13
N GLU A 90 11.12 -1.31 4.44
CA GLU A 90 9.77 -1.87 4.57
C GLU A 90 8.98 -1.24 5.72
N ASP A 91 9.64 -0.96 6.85
CA ASP A 91 9.04 -0.25 7.98
C ASP A 91 8.74 1.20 7.61
N LEU A 92 9.68 1.89 6.94
CA LEU A 92 9.49 3.26 6.47
C LEU A 92 8.34 3.37 5.48
N ILE A 93 8.19 2.39 4.59
CA ILE A 93 7.06 2.30 3.66
C ILE A 93 5.77 2.09 4.43
N SER A 94 5.73 1.17 5.39
CA SER A 94 4.54 0.92 6.22
C SER A 94 4.10 2.17 6.99
N ILE A 95 5.05 2.86 7.61
CA ILE A 95 4.80 4.14 8.30
C ILE A 95 4.34 5.22 7.31
N GLY A 96 4.97 5.30 6.14
CA GLY A 96 4.59 6.22 5.09
C GLY A 96 3.17 5.97 4.56
N THR A 97 2.75 4.71 4.44
CA THR A 97 1.40 4.30 4.04
C THR A 97 0.37 4.78 5.06
N ILE A 98 0.67 4.75 6.36
CA ILE A 98 -0.18 5.37 7.39
C ILE A 98 -0.34 6.87 7.13
N GLY A 99 0.75 7.57 6.78
CA GLY A 99 0.71 8.98 6.39
C GLY A 99 -0.16 9.24 5.15
N LEU A 100 -0.09 8.37 4.15
CA LEU A 100 -0.94 8.43 2.95
C LEU A 100 -2.42 8.26 3.30
N ILE A 101 -2.77 7.21 4.06
CA ILE A 101 -4.16 6.96 4.50
C ILE A 101 -4.72 8.16 5.26
N LYS A 102 -3.95 8.71 6.20
CA LYS A 102 -4.33 9.94 6.93
C LYS A 102 -4.59 11.10 5.97
N SER A 103 -3.69 11.30 4.99
CA SER A 103 -3.83 12.39 4.02
C SER A 103 -5.09 12.28 3.17
N ILE A 104 -5.46 11.07 2.75
CA ILE A 104 -6.68 10.85 1.95
C ILE A 104 -7.93 11.07 2.82
N ASN A 105 -7.91 10.60 4.07
CA ASN A 105 -9.02 10.82 5.01
C ASN A 105 -9.25 12.30 5.36
N THR A 106 -8.19 13.14 5.32
CA THR A 106 -8.28 14.57 5.67
C THR A 106 -8.16 15.50 4.47
N PHE A 107 -8.07 14.95 3.25
CA PHE A 107 -7.95 15.75 2.04
C PHE A 107 -9.21 16.57 1.84
N LYS A 108 -9.02 17.82 1.40
CA LYS A 108 -10.14 18.69 1.07
C LYS A 108 -9.92 19.31 -0.32
N PRO A 109 -10.80 19.02 -1.30
CA PRO A 109 -10.63 19.49 -2.68
C PRO A 109 -10.86 21.00 -2.84
N ASP A 110 -11.56 21.63 -1.90
CA ASP A 110 -11.80 23.08 -1.83
C ASP A 110 -10.52 23.92 -1.76
N LYS A 111 -9.41 23.33 -1.29
CA LYS A 111 -8.12 24.02 -1.12
C LYS A 111 -7.31 24.21 -2.40
N ASN A 112 -7.80 23.74 -3.55
CA ASN A 112 -7.15 23.90 -4.85
C ASN A 112 -5.68 23.44 -4.89
N ILE A 113 -5.37 22.33 -4.20
CA ILE A 113 -4.07 21.67 -4.21
C ILE A 113 -4.23 20.23 -4.70
N LYS A 114 -3.25 19.73 -5.45
CA LYS A 114 -3.23 18.32 -5.88
C LYS A 114 -3.10 17.39 -4.69
N LEU A 115 -3.81 16.25 -4.73
CA LEU A 115 -3.75 15.22 -3.69
C LEU A 115 -2.32 14.76 -3.43
N ALA A 116 -1.56 14.45 -4.48
CA ALA A 116 -0.16 14.05 -4.37
C ALA A 116 0.72 15.07 -3.61
N THR A 117 0.49 16.37 -3.81
CA THR A 117 1.22 17.44 -3.10
C THR A 117 0.91 17.40 -1.61
N TYR A 118 -0.36 17.28 -1.24
CA TYR A 118 -0.75 17.18 0.16
C TYR A 118 -0.25 15.88 0.80
N ALA A 119 -0.47 14.75 0.15
CA ALA A 119 -0.06 13.42 0.59
C ALA A 119 1.46 13.36 0.82
N SER A 120 2.27 13.95 -0.06
CA SER A 120 3.73 13.97 0.10
C SER A 120 4.18 14.55 1.45
N ARG A 121 3.54 15.62 1.92
CA ARG A 121 3.84 16.26 3.21
C ARG A 121 3.41 15.40 4.38
N CYS A 122 2.25 14.76 4.27
CA CYS A 122 1.74 13.86 5.32
C CYS A 122 2.62 12.61 5.48
N ILE A 123 3.05 12.00 4.38
CA ILE A 123 3.96 10.84 4.37
C ILE A 123 5.28 11.20 5.04
N GLU A 124 5.91 12.30 4.61
CA GLU A 124 7.17 12.79 5.18
C GLU A 124 7.04 13.08 6.69
N ASN A 125 5.95 13.74 7.09
CA ASN A 125 5.72 14.05 8.49
C ASN A 125 5.54 12.80 9.36
N GLU A 126 4.82 11.78 8.89
CA GLU A 126 4.61 10.54 9.66
C GLU A 126 5.94 9.80 9.89
N ILE A 127 6.78 9.70 8.85
CA ILE A 127 8.12 9.11 8.95
C ILE A 127 8.99 9.91 9.94
N LEU A 128 9.03 11.24 9.82
CA LEU A 128 9.77 12.09 10.75
C LEU A 128 9.24 12.00 12.20
N MET A 129 7.94 11.85 12.38
CA MET A 129 7.34 11.63 13.71
C MET A 129 7.77 10.29 14.31
N TYR A 130 7.89 9.23 13.51
CA TYR A 130 8.41 7.94 13.96
C TYR A 130 9.89 8.04 14.36
N LEU A 131 10.73 8.61 13.49
CA LEU A 131 12.17 8.74 13.74
C LEU A 131 12.47 9.54 15.01
N ARG A 132 11.74 10.64 15.25
CA ARG A 132 11.87 11.44 16.48
C ARG A 132 11.48 10.66 17.74
N ARG A 133 10.42 9.85 17.66
CA ARG A 133 9.99 9.00 18.79
C ARG A 133 11.02 7.92 19.10
N ASN A 134 11.53 7.23 18.08
CA ASN A 134 12.52 6.16 18.26
C ASN A 134 13.85 6.71 18.82
N SER A 135 14.29 7.89 18.35
CA SER A 135 15.49 8.55 18.88
C SER A 135 15.36 8.87 20.38
N LYS A 136 14.18 9.34 20.82
CA LYS A 136 13.90 9.60 22.24
C LYS A 136 13.99 8.33 23.08
N THR A 137 13.39 7.23 22.64
CA THR A 137 13.46 5.95 23.36
C THR A 137 14.88 5.42 23.49
N ARG A 138 15.73 5.55 22.45
CA ARG A 138 17.13 5.13 22.52
C ARG A 138 17.95 5.90 23.56
N MET A 139 17.57 7.14 23.88
CA MET A 139 18.23 7.94 24.92
C MET A 139 17.75 7.63 26.34
N GLU A 140 16.59 6.99 26.50
CA GLU A 140 15.96 6.70 27.79
C GLU A 140 16.30 5.30 28.35
N VAL A 141 16.91 4.43 27.55
CA VAL A 141 17.26 3.06 27.97
C VAL A 141 18.70 3.04 28.51
N SER A 142 18.84 2.97 29.83
CA SER A 142 20.10 2.63 30.50
C SER A 142 20.34 1.11 30.41
N ILE A 143 21.49 0.71 29.88
CA ILE A 143 21.92 -0.71 29.85
C ILE A 143 22.60 -1.10 31.18
N ASP A 144 22.92 -0.13 32.03
CA ASP A 144 23.74 -0.30 33.24
C ASP A 144 22.94 -0.40 34.54
N GLU A 145 21.61 -0.56 34.47
CA GLU A 145 20.82 -0.78 35.68
C GLU A 145 20.69 -2.28 35.93
N PRO A 146 21.47 -2.87 36.87
CA PRO A 146 21.32 -4.27 37.19
C PRO A 146 19.89 -4.47 37.73
N LEU A 147 19.08 -5.25 36.99
CA LEU A 147 17.88 -5.88 37.51
C LEU A 147 18.31 -6.69 38.73
N ASN A 148 18.07 -6.15 39.94
CA ASN A 148 18.29 -6.78 41.24
C ASN A 148 19.37 -7.87 41.22
N VAL A 149 20.59 -7.50 41.57
CA VAL A 149 21.55 -8.47 42.08
C VAL A 149 20.94 -9.10 43.34
N ASP A 150 20.35 -10.28 43.20
CA ASP A 150 20.00 -11.14 44.33
C ASP A 150 21.33 -11.48 45.02
N TRP A 151 21.60 -10.81 46.14
CA TRP A 151 22.75 -11.05 47.01
C TRP A 151 22.54 -12.25 47.95
N ASP A 152 21.67 -13.20 47.60
CA ASP A 152 21.52 -14.47 48.33
C ASP A 152 22.32 -15.57 47.62
N GLY A 153 23.63 -15.56 47.90
CA GLY A 153 24.62 -16.56 47.48
C GLY A 153 26.05 -16.07 47.66
#